data_AF-A0A3Q2Y0Y7-F1
#
_entry.id   AF-A0A3Q2Y0Y7-F1
#
_cell.length_a   1.000
_cell.length_b   1.000
_cell.length_c   1.000
_cell.angle_alpha   90.00
_cell.angle_beta   90.00
_cell.angle_gamma   90.00
#
_symmetry.space_group_name_H-M   'P 1'
#
loop_
_entity.id
_entity.type
_entity.pdbx_description
1 polymer ?
#
loop_
_entity_poly.entity_id
_entity_poly.type
_entity_poly.pdbx_seq_one_letter_code
_entity_poly.pdbx_strand_id
1 'polypeptide(L)' 'MLYYSHLPGQAARQMRHGSSAPQDFHSKYGTSVLVGGFVFCTAVWSYVVTQTGITWNLSPVGKVMPKPWREADE' A
#
# COMPACT_ATOMS: atom_id res chain seq x y z
N MET A 1 -22.15 32.55 -42.44
CA MET A 1 -20.81 32.63 -41.83
C MET A 1 -20.98 32.41 -40.33
N LEU A 2 -20.20 31.49 -39.78
CA LEU A 2 -20.22 30.95 -38.41
C LEU A 2 -20.14 32.09 -37.34
N TYR A 3 -20.66 32.00 -36.12
CA TYR A 3 -20.36 30.99 -35.11
C TYR A 3 -21.44 30.95 -34.01
N TYR A 4 -21.73 29.72 -33.58
CA TYR A 4 -22.51 29.38 -32.40
C TYR A 4 -21.88 29.96 -31.12
N SER A 5 -22.77 30.50 -30.29
CA SER A 5 -22.73 30.58 -28.84
C SER A 5 -21.82 29.55 -28.18
N HIS A 6 -20.90 30.01 -27.31
CA HIS A 6 -20.49 29.36 -26.05
C HIS A 6 -19.46 30.31 -25.42
N LEU A 7 -19.67 30.78 -24.18
CA LEU A 7 -18.56 31.11 -23.26
C LEU A 7 -18.92 31.47 -21.79
N PRO A 8 -20.13 31.27 -21.22
CA PRO A 8 -20.23 31.25 -19.75
C PRO A 8 -19.79 29.90 -19.15
N GLY A 9 -19.98 28.79 -19.88
CA GLY A 9 -19.66 27.44 -19.38
C GLY A 9 -18.16 27.10 -19.31
N GLN A 10 -17.34 27.66 -20.20
CA GLN A 10 -15.87 27.49 -20.16
C GLN A 10 -15.20 28.38 -19.10
N ALA A 11 -15.69 29.62 -18.91
CA ALA A 11 -15.24 30.51 -17.84
C ALA A 11 -15.59 29.96 -16.45
N ALA A 12 -16.81 29.42 -16.26
CA ALA A 12 -17.20 28.76 -15.01
C ALA A 12 -16.40 27.46 -14.74
N ARG A 13 -15.99 26.73 -15.78
CA ARG A 13 -15.06 25.59 -15.62
C ARG A 13 -13.65 26.04 -15.24
N GLN A 14 -13.15 27.14 -15.80
CA GLN A 14 -11.84 27.70 -15.42
C GLN A 14 -11.81 28.23 -13.98
N MET A 15 -12.89 28.84 -13.48
CA MET A 15 -12.99 29.27 -12.08
C MET A 15 -13.02 28.10 -11.09
N ARG A 16 -13.41 26.89 -11.52
CA ARG A 16 -13.31 25.66 -10.70
C ARG A 16 -11.90 25.04 -10.73
N HIS A 17 -11.04 25.43 -11.66
CA HIS A 17 -9.65 24.96 -11.73
C HIS A 17 -8.66 25.89 -11.00
N GLY A 18 -9.06 27.13 -10.68
CA GLY A 18 -8.36 28.01 -9.75
C GLY A 18 -9.03 27.97 -8.37
N SER A 19 -9.07 26.80 -7.73
CA SER A 19 -9.78 26.64 -6.45
C SER A 19 -9.04 27.39 -5.34
N SER A 20 -9.64 28.47 -4.86
CA SER A 20 -9.33 29.13 -3.59
C SER A 20 -9.78 28.33 -2.36
N ALA A 21 -10.13 27.05 -2.54
CA ALA A 21 -10.40 26.16 -1.42
C ALA A 21 -9.15 26.04 -0.53
N PRO A 22 -9.25 26.27 0.79
CA PRO A 22 -8.14 26.09 1.70
C PRO A 22 -7.54 24.69 1.52
N GLN A 23 -6.24 24.63 1.24
CA GLN A 23 -5.54 23.35 1.18
C GLN A 23 -5.48 22.77 2.60
N ASP A 24 -6.30 21.77 2.86
CA ASP A 24 -6.22 21.00 4.10
C ASP A 24 -5.06 19.99 4.05
N PHE A 25 -4.83 19.36 5.19
CA PHE A 25 -3.75 18.39 5.34
C PHE A 25 -3.85 17.24 4.33
N HIS A 26 -5.06 16.73 4.09
CA HIS A 26 -5.28 15.59 3.20
C HIS A 26 -5.02 15.94 1.74
N SER A 27 -5.37 17.16 1.32
CA SER A 27 -5.11 17.68 -0.02
C SER A 27 -3.61 17.83 -0.29
N LYS A 28 -2.84 18.26 0.72
CA LYS A 28 -1.42 18.53 0.58
C LYS A 28 -0.52 17.30 0.83
N TYR A 29 -0.90 16.43 1.75
CA TYR A 29 -0.04 15.35 2.25
C TYR A 29 -0.68 13.96 2.20
N GLY A 30 -1.98 13.83 1.91
CA GLY A 30 -2.69 12.56 1.99
C GLY A 30 -2.03 11.45 1.16
N THR A 31 -1.71 11.73 -0.10
CA THR A 31 -1.06 10.75 -0.98
C THR A 31 0.35 10.38 -0.52
N SER A 32 1.16 11.36 -0.12
CA SER A 32 2.54 11.09 0.30
C SER A 32 2.61 10.34 1.63
N VAL A 33 1.75 10.68 2.59
CA VAL A 33 1.59 9.95 3.86
C VAL A 33 1.10 8.53 3.60
N LEU A 34 0.12 8.36 2.72
CA LEU A 34 -0.41 7.03 2.38
C LEU A 34 0.66 6.14 1.76
N VAL A 35 1.35 6.64 0.72
CA VAL A 35 2.40 5.88 0.03
C VAL A 35 3.59 5.62 0.95
N GLY A 36 4.07 6.64 1.67
CA GLY A 36 5.18 6.51 2.61
C GLY A 36 4.89 5.54 3.75
N GLY A 37 3.70 5.65 4.36
CA GLY A 37 3.24 4.74 5.40
C GLY A 37 3.11 3.30 4.91
N PHE A 38 2.58 3.09 3.70
CA PHE A 38 2.48 1.76 3.09
C PHE A 38 3.87 1.13 2.86
N VAL A 39 4.79 1.87 2.25
CA VAL A 39 6.16 1.40 2.00
C VAL A 39 6.88 1.10 3.31
N PHE A 40 6.80 2.00 4.30
CA PHE A 40 7.42 1.79 5.61
C PHE A 40 6.86 0.56 6.32
N CYS A 41 5.53 0.46 6.40
CA CYS A 41 4.87 -0.64 7.11
C CYS A 41 5.22 -1.99 6.49
N THR A 42 5.10 -2.11 5.17
CA THR A 42 5.42 -3.35 4.46
C THR A 42 6.89 -3.72 4.58
N ALA A 43 7.82 -2.76 4.47
CA ALA A 43 9.25 -3.02 4.61
C ALA A 43 9.62 -3.51 6.02
N VAL A 44 9.17 -2.80 7.06
CA VAL A 44 9.47 -3.17 8.45
C VAL A 44 8.87 -4.52 8.80
N TRP A 45 7.61 -4.76 8.48
CA TRP A 45 6.99 -6.04 8.81
C TRP A 45 7.53 -7.20 7.99
N SER A 46 7.91 -6.98 6.73
CA SER A 46 8.62 -8.01 5.94
C SER A 46 9.94 -8.39 6.62
N TYR A 47 10.73 -7.40 7.03
CA TYR A 47 11.97 -7.64 7.76
C TYR A 47 11.73 -8.39 9.08
N VAL A 48 10.72 -7.97 9.87
CA VAL A 48 10.37 -8.66 11.11
C VAL A 48 10.00 -10.11 10.84
N VAL A 49 9.16 -10.37 9.81
CA VAL A 49 8.66 -11.71 9.53
C VAL A 49 9.74 -12.67 9.03
N THR A 50 10.74 -12.18 8.29
CA THR A 50 11.73 -13.06 7.64
C THR A 50 13.15 -12.98 8.20
N GLN A 51 13.57 -11.83 8.75
CA GLN A 51 15.00 -11.57 9.02
C GLN A 51 15.37 -11.53 10.50
N THR A 52 14.41 -11.50 11.42
CA THR A 52 14.69 -11.39 12.87
C THR A 52 14.90 -12.74 13.56
N GLY A 53 14.77 -13.86 12.83
CA GLY A 53 14.92 -15.21 13.38
C GLY A 53 13.69 -15.73 14.13
N ILE A 54 12.51 -15.10 13.95
CA ILE A 54 11.26 -15.60 14.54
C ILE A 54 11.00 -17.04 14.05
N THR A 55 10.89 -17.96 15.00
CA THR A 55 10.52 -19.34 14.72
C THR A 55 8.99 -19.43 14.65
N TRP A 56 8.47 -19.50 13.43
CA TRP A 56 7.02 -19.55 13.18
C TRP A 56 6.37 -20.92 13.45
N ASN A 57 7.17 -21.98 13.54
CA ASN A 57 6.70 -23.37 13.73
C ASN A 57 5.51 -23.75 12.81
N LEU A 58 5.62 -23.40 11.53
CA LEU A 58 4.58 -23.68 10.54
C LEU A 58 4.40 -25.20 10.39
N SER A 59 3.20 -25.61 9.94
CA SER A 59 2.89 -27.03 9.73
C SER A 59 3.99 -27.75 8.92
N PRO A 60 4.46 -28.93 9.39
CA PRO A 60 5.53 -29.70 8.74
C PRO A 60 5.03 -30.50 7.53
N VAL A 61 3.70 -30.62 7.35
CA VAL A 61 3.07 -31.42 6.28
C VAL A 61 3.54 -30.92 4.91
N GLY A 62 4.13 -31.81 4.12
CA GLY A 62 4.66 -31.50 2.78
C GLY A 62 5.95 -30.66 2.76
N LYS A 63 6.55 -30.36 3.92
CA LYS A 63 7.77 -29.53 4.03
C LYS A 63 8.93 -30.24 4.69
N VAL A 64 8.66 -31.14 5.64
CA VAL A 64 9.68 -31.85 6.41
C VAL A 64 9.54 -33.35 6.19
N MET A 65 10.63 -34.01 5.81
CA MET A 65 10.69 -35.47 5.76
C MET A 65 10.79 -36.02 7.20
N PRO A 66 9.83 -36.86 7.65
CA PRO A 66 9.92 -37.50 8.96
C PRO A 66 11.19 -38.34 9.06
N LYS A 67 11.91 -38.23 10.18
CA LYS A 67 13.06 -39.06 10.48
C LYS A 67 12.68 -40.12 11.52
N PRO A 68 13.13 -41.38 11.39
CA PRO A 68 13.07 -42.32 12.50
C PRO A 68 13.72 -41.71 13.73
N TRP A 69 13.06 -41.83 14.88
CA TRP A 69 13.53 -41.23 16.14
C TRP A 69 13.79 -42.26 17.23
N ARG A 70 13.41 -43.52 16.99
CA ARG A 70 13.66 -44.65 17.88
C ARG A 70 14.52 -45.67 17.13
N GLU A 71 15.53 -46.19 17.82
CA GLU A 71 16.34 -47.31 17.33
C GLU A 71 15.48 -48.59 17.25
N ALA A 72 15.90 -49.53 16.41
CA ALA A 72 15.27 -50.85 16.40
C ALA A 72 15.53 -51.54 17.74
N ASP A 73 14.49 -52.12 18.34
CA ASP A 73 14.65 -52.93 19.54
C ASP A 73 15.48 -54.19 19.18
N GLU A 74 16.56 -54.43 19.91
CA GLU A 74 17.40 -55.65 19.81
C GLU A 74 16.70 -56.88 20.39
#